data_AF-A0AAW0U0T1-F1
#
_entry.id   AF-A0AAW0U0T1-F1
#
_cell.length_a   1.000
_cell.length_b   1.000
_cell.length_c   1.000
_cell.angle_alpha   90.00
_cell.angle_beta   90.00
_cell.angle_gamma   90.00
#
_symmetry.space_group_name_H-M   'P 1'
#
loop_
_entity.id
_entity.type
_entity.pdbx_description
1 polymer ?
#
loop_
_entity_poly.entity_id
_entity_poly.type
_entity_poly.pdbx_seq_one_letter_code
_entity_poly.pdbx_strand_id
1 'polypeptide(L)'
;MDSKIAEMQRYYLLNRYENDKLEQYSRKENLRILGLEEEEDETEGILEAKIIELARDIDVKFKTDDISVAHRLGKRRGAMRPSSLYDKSYEVGAPEESEDEYLESENEQYDAEED
;
A
#
# COMPACT_ATOMS: atom_id res chain seq x y z
N MET A 1 36.26 -5.73 -0.31
CA MET A 1 34.97 -5.96 0.37
C MET A 1 34.12 -4.70 0.42
N ASP A 2 34.71 -3.52 0.67
CA ASP A 2 33.98 -2.26 0.83
C ASP A 2 33.20 -1.79 -0.40
N SER A 3 33.69 -2.06 -1.63
CA SER A 3 32.97 -1.69 -2.86
C SER A 3 31.63 -2.41 -3.01
N LYS A 4 31.56 -3.70 -2.65
CA LYS A 4 30.31 -4.47 -2.71
C LYS A 4 29.31 -4.00 -1.65
N ILE A 5 29.79 -3.62 -0.48
CA ILE A 5 28.95 -3.08 0.60
C ILE A 5 28.36 -1.73 0.20
N ALA A 6 29.17 -0.84 -0.37
CA ALA A 6 28.71 0.46 -0.85
C ALA A 6 27.68 0.34 -1.99
N GLU A 7 27.90 -0.59 -2.93
CA GLU A 7 26.97 -0.86 -4.02
C GLU A 7 25.64 -1.43 -3.53
N MET A 8 25.68 -2.36 -2.58
CA MET A 8 24.49 -2.92 -1.95
C MET A 8 23.70 -1.85 -1.19
N GLN A 9 24.38 -0.99 -0.42
CA GLN A 9 23.74 0.14 0.27
C GLN A 9 23.06 1.10 -0.71
N ARG A 10 23.71 1.39 -1.84
CA ARG A 10 23.14 2.22 -2.90
C ARG A 10 21.87 1.57 -3.48
N TYR A 11 21.90 0.27 -3.75
CA TYR A 11 20.75 -0.46 -4.25
C TYR A 11 19.55 -0.41 -3.29
N TYR A 12 19.78 -0.65 -1.99
CA TYR A 12 18.71 -0.54 -0.98
C TYR A 12 18.11 0.87 -0.90
N LEU A 13 18.94 1.91 -0.99
CA LEU A 13 18.46 3.30 -0.97
C LEU A 13 17.61 3.63 -2.19
N LEU A 14 18.01 3.16 -3.38
CA LEU A 14 17.24 3.34 -4.61
C LEU A 14 15.89 2.65 -4.53
N ASN A 15 15.87 1.37 -4.14
CA ASN A 15 14.62 0.61 -4.00
C ASN A 15 13.68 1.24 -2.98
N ARG A 16 14.21 1.72 -1.85
CA ARG A 16 13.41 2.41 -0.85
C ARG A 16 12.78 3.68 -1.43
N TYR A 17 13.56 4.50 -2.14
CA TYR A 17 13.05 5.71 -2.76
C TYR A 17 11.98 5.42 -3.82
N GLU A 18 12.17 4.38 -4.63
CA GLU A 18 11.18 3.97 -5.63
C GLU A 18 9.89 3.47 -4.98
N ASN A 19 9.98 2.65 -3.93
CA ASN A 19 8.83 2.22 -3.15
C ASN A 19 8.09 3.41 -2.53
N ASP A 20 8.81 4.34 -1.88
CA ASP A 20 8.21 5.53 -1.29
C ASP A 20 7.50 6.38 -2.36
N LYS A 21 8.09 6.50 -3.56
CA LYS A 21 7.50 7.23 -4.69
C LYS A 21 6.23 6.55 -5.20
N LEU A 22 6.24 5.22 -5.35
CA LEU A 22 5.08 4.45 -5.78
C LEU A 22 3.95 4.52 -4.75
N GLU A 23 4.28 4.42 -3.46
CA GLU A 23 3.32 4.56 -2.38
C GLU A 23 2.70 5.96 -2.28
N GLN A 24 3.49 7.01 -2.53
CA GLN A 24 2.96 8.38 -2.60
C GLN A 24 2.05 8.56 -3.81
N TYR A 25 2.42 7.98 -4.96
CA TYR A 25 1.62 8.04 -6.17
C TYR A 25 0.26 7.37 -5.95
N SER A 26 0.23 6.19 -5.35
CA SER A 26 -1.01 5.44 -5.10
C SER A 26 -1.91 6.04 -4.02
N ARG A 27 -1.39 6.93 -3.16
CA ARG A 27 -2.16 7.61 -2.11
C ARG A 27 -2.51 9.05 -2.43
N LYS A 28 -2.13 9.55 -3.60
CA LYS A 28 -2.28 10.95 -3.98
C LYS A 28 -3.73 11.42 -3.95
N GLU A 29 -4.66 10.54 -4.28
CA GLU A 29 -6.09 10.83 -4.36
C GLU A 29 -6.85 10.35 -3.11
N ASN A 30 -6.16 9.76 -2.13
CA ASN A 30 -6.79 9.21 -0.94
C ASN A 30 -7.09 10.33 0.06
N LEU A 31 -8.36 10.46 0.44
CA LEU A 31 -8.77 11.35 1.51
C LEU A 31 -8.78 10.61 2.85
N ARG A 32 -8.31 11.30 3.90
CA ARG A 32 -8.38 10.80 5.28
C ARG A 32 -9.36 11.63 6.09
N ILE A 33 -10.50 11.02 6.41
CA ILE A 33 -11.55 11.66 7.21
C ILE A 33 -11.38 11.22 8.67
N LEU A 34 -11.34 12.19 9.58
CA LEU A 34 -11.22 11.99 11.02
C LEU A 34 -12.49 12.45 11.73
N GLY A 35 -12.86 11.78 12.81
CA GLY A 35 -13.99 12.20 13.65
C GLY A 35 -15.38 11.86 13.09
N LEU A 36 -15.45 11.08 12.00
CA LEU A 36 -16.73 10.57 11.49
C LEU A 36 -17.24 9.45 12.40
N GLU A 37 -18.46 9.59 12.93
CA GLU A 37 -19.05 8.63 13.87
C GLU A 37 -19.11 7.21 13.30
N GLU A 38 -18.77 6.22 14.14
CA GLU A 38 -18.80 4.79 13.80
C GLU A 38 -20.10 4.14 14.26
N GLU A 39 -20.61 3.22 13.45
CA GLU A 39 -21.75 2.36 13.79
C GLU A 39 -21.33 0.88 13.72
N GLU A 40 -21.88 0.03 14.60
CA GLU A 40 -21.48 -1.38 14.70
C GLU A 40 -21.75 -2.17 13.40
N ASP A 41 -22.86 -1.86 12.74
CA ASP A 41 -23.33 -2.48 11.49
C ASP A 41 -23.04 -1.60 10.26
N GLU A 42 -22.04 -0.72 10.33
CA GLU A 42 -21.64 0.12 9.20
C GLU A 42 -21.15 -0.75 8.03
N THR A 43 -21.90 -0.71 6.93
CA THR A 43 -21.55 -1.28 5.63
C THR A 43 -20.85 -0.24 4.76
N GLU A 44 -20.18 -0.67 3.69
CA GLU A 44 -19.51 0.22 2.74
C GLU A 44 -20.47 1.27 2.16
N GLY A 45 -21.69 0.88 1.76
CA GLY A 45 -22.70 1.82 1.26
C GLY A 45 -23.20 2.83 2.30
N ILE A 46 -23.27 2.44 3.58
CA ILE A 46 -23.60 3.39 4.67
C ILE A 46 -22.46 4.39 4.86
N LEU A 47 -21.22 3.91 4.77
CA LEU A 47 -20.02 4.73 4.92
C LEU A 47 -19.88 5.74 3.79
N GLU A 48 -20.10 5.32 2.54
CA GLU A 48 -20.16 6.22 1.38
C GLU A 48 -21.23 7.30 1.54
N ALA A 49 -22.44 6.92 1.97
CA ALA A 49 -23.52 7.87 2.20
C ALA A 49 -23.14 8.95 3.23
N LYS A 50 -22.47 8.56 4.33
CA LYS A 50 -21.95 9.50 5.34
C LYS A 50 -20.89 10.45 4.77
N ILE A 51 -20.00 9.96 3.89
CA ILE A 51 -18.98 10.80 3.23
C ILE A 51 -19.65 11.85 2.33
N ILE A 52 -20.66 11.42 1.56
CA ILE A 52 -21.42 12.32 0.67
C ILE A 52 -22.19 13.37 1.48
N GLU A 53 -22.77 12.99 2.61
CA GLU A 53 -23.44 13.91 3.53
C GLU A 53 -22.46 14.95 4.09
N LEU A 54 -21.32 14.49 4.63
CA LEU A 54 -20.26 15.38 5.14
C LEU A 54 -19.75 16.35 4.06
N ALA A 55 -19.63 15.88 2.82
CA ALA A 55 -19.20 16.72 1.71
C ALA A 55 -20.23 17.81 1.36
N ARG A 56 -21.53 17.49 1.44
CA ARG A 56 -22.59 18.48 1.22
C ARG A 56 -22.56 19.58 2.27
N ASP A 57 -22.24 19.25 3.51
CA ASP A 57 -22.13 20.23 4.61
C ASP A 57 -21.03 21.27 4.36
N ILE A 58 -20.01 20.93 3.56
CA ILE A 58 -18.93 21.83 3.16
C ILE A 58 -19.09 22.36 1.71
N ASP A 59 -20.29 22.27 1.14
CA ASP A 59 -20.65 22.71 -0.22
C ASP A 59 -19.84 22.01 -1.34
N VAL A 60 -19.37 20.78 -1.08
CA VAL A 60 -18.72 19.92 -2.06
C VAL A 60 -19.72 18.90 -2.59
N LYS A 61 -19.82 18.79 -3.92
CA LYS A 61 -20.75 17.87 -4.59
C LYS A 61 -20.03 16.60 -5.00
N PHE A 62 -20.10 15.57 -4.15
CA PHE A 62 -19.69 14.21 -4.51
C PHE A 62 -20.88 13.35 -4.94
N LYS A 63 -20.60 12.42 -5.85
CA LYS A 63 -21.44 11.28 -6.21
C LYS A 63 -20.79 10.00 -5.71
N THR A 64 -21.56 8.92 -5.63
CA THR A 64 -21.06 7.58 -5.33
C THR A 64 -19.95 7.16 -6.30
N ASP A 65 -20.12 7.48 -7.58
CA ASP A 65 -19.16 7.12 -8.64
C ASP A 65 -17.83 7.88 -8.55
N ASP A 66 -17.74 8.91 -7.69
CA ASP A 66 -16.50 9.64 -7.42
C ASP A 66 -15.68 8.95 -6.30
N ILE A 67 -16.24 7.96 -5.60
CA ILE A 67 -15.59 7.19 -4.53
C ILE A 67 -15.23 5.82 -5.10
N SER A 68 -13.95 5.47 -5.06
CA SER A 68 -13.52 4.16 -5.56
C SER A 68 -13.73 3.07 -4.51
N VAL A 69 -13.29 3.32 -3.27
CA VAL A 69 -13.42 2.42 -2.12
C VAL A 69 -13.59 3.27 -0.86
N ALA A 70 -14.31 2.78 0.15
CA ALA A 70 -14.35 3.45 1.46
C ALA A 70 -14.19 2.43 2.61
N HIS A 71 -13.20 2.64 3.48
CA HIS A 71 -13.00 1.77 4.65
C HIS A 71 -12.40 2.48 5.86
N ARG A 72 -12.76 1.99 7.05
CA ARG A 72 -12.20 2.42 8.34
C ARG A 72 -10.80 1.85 8.57
N LEU A 73 -9.97 2.58 9.33
CA LEU A 73 -8.58 2.24 9.60
C LEU A 73 -8.32 1.73 11.00
N GLY A 74 -7.56 0.65 11.07
CA GLY A 74 -7.16 0.04 12.33
C GLY A 74 -8.21 -0.93 12.86
N LYS A 75 -7.87 -1.60 13.97
CA LYS A 75 -8.75 -2.59 14.58
C LYS A 75 -9.95 -1.86 15.20
N ARG A 76 -11.18 -2.34 14.92
CA ARG A 76 -12.40 -1.96 15.65
C ARG A 76 -12.15 -2.18 17.14
N ARG A 77 -11.77 -1.11 17.85
CA ARG A 77 -11.53 -1.14 19.30
C ARG A 77 -12.72 -0.41 19.91
N GLY A 78 -13.42 -1.05 20.83
CA GLY A 78 -14.53 -0.45 21.58
C GLY A 78 -14.10 0.68 22.53
N ALA A 79 -13.39 1.70 22.06
CA ALA A 79 -12.90 2.78 22.90
C ALA A 79 -12.78 4.14 22.17
N MET A 80 -13.67 5.04 22.57
CA MET A 80 -13.53 6.50 22.77
C MET A 80 -13.16 7.44 21.61
N ARG A 81 -12.63 7.00 20.46
CA ARG A 81 -12.36 7.89 19.32
C ARG A 81 -12.66 7.21 17.98
N PRO A 82 -13.37 7.89 17.06
CA PRO A 82 -13.65 7.32 15.75
C PRO A 82 -12.37 7.11 14.93
N SER A 83 -12.28 5.91 14.37
CA SER A 83 -11.31 5.42 13.40
C SER A 83 -11.33 6.27 12.13
N SER A 84 -10.14 6.56 11.63
CA SER A 84 -9.92 7.31 10.40
C SER A 84 -10.32 6.52 9.16
N LEU A 85 -10.79 7.18 8.10
CA LEU A 85 -11.17 6.55 6.83
C LEU A 85 -10.05 6.65 5.76
N TYR A 86 -9.93 5.68 4.85
CA TYR A 86 -9.23 5.83 3.55
C TYR A 86 -10.12 5.39 2.37
N ASP A 87 -9.94 6.06 1.22
CA ASP A 87 -10.18 5.51 -0.11
C ASP A 87 -8.95 4.70 -0.55
N LYS A 88 -9.12 3.55 -1.22
CA LYS A 88 -8.04 2.60 -1.55
C LYS A 88 -8.23 2.03 -2.95
N SER A 89 -7.70 2.70 -3.96
CA SER A 89 -7.61 2.13 -5.31
C SER A 89 -6.50 1.08 -5.41
N TYR A 90 -6.85 -0.21 -5.54
CA TYR A 90 -5.98 -1.25 -6.08
C TYR A 90 -6.81 -2.32 -6.80
N GLU A 91 -6.82 -2.31 -8.13
CA GLU A 91 -6.81 -3.57 -8.89
C GLU A 91 -5.34 -3.88 -9.19
N VAL A 92 -4.74 -4.73 -8.36
CA VAL A 92 -3.50 -5.40 -8.75
C VAL A 92 -3.93 -6.74 -9.34
N GLY A 93 -4.03 -6.80 -10.66
CA GLY A 93 -4.03 -8.08 -11.36
C GLY A 93 -2.80 -8.85 -10.88
N ALA A 94 -3.01 -10.05 -10.34
CA ALA A 94 -1.93 -10.91 -9.89
C ALA A 94 -0.90 -11.03 -11.03
N PRO A 95 0.39 -10.75 -10.79
CA PRO A 95 1.40 -11.16 -11.76
C PRO A 95 1.34 -12.69 -11.81
N GLU A 96 1.09 -13.24 -13.00
CA GLU A 96 1.23 -14.67 -13.24
C GLU A 96 2.62 -15.10 -12.77
N GLU A 97 2.66 -16.16 -11.98
CA GLU A 97 3.91 -16.77 -11.51
C GLU A 97 4.71 -17.23 -12.73
N SER A 98 5.67 -16.42 -13.18
CA SER A 98 6.73 -16.89 -14.06
C SER A 98 7.79 -17.54 -13.17
N GLU A 99 7.94 -18.86 -13.31
CA GLU A 99 9.03 -19.64 -12.74
C GLU A 99 10.36 -19.17 -13.36
N ASP A 100 10.96 -18.13 -12.76
CA ASP A 100 12.34 -17.77 -13.09
C ASP A 100 13.27 -18.82 -12.48
N GLU A 101 13.65 -19.75 -13.35
CA GLU A 101 14.64 -20.80 -13.22
C GLU A 101 15.96 -20.24 -12.65
N TYR A 102 16.24 -20.52 -11.38
CA TYR A 102 17.54 -20.24 -10.78
C TYR A 102 18.58 -21.14 -11.45
N LEU A 103 19.31 -20.61 -12.43
CA LEU A 103 20.51 -21.27 -12.96
C LEU A 103 21.60 -21.27 -11.88
N GLU A 104 21.70 -22.39 -11.14
CA GLU A 104 22.89 -22.75 -10.39
C GLU A 104 24.04 -22.93 -11.40
N SER A 105 24.86 -21.88 -11.54
CA SER A 105 26.17 -22.02 -12.17
C SER A 105 27.11 -22.66 -11.16
N GLU A 106 27.18 -24.00 -11.19
CA GLU A 106 28.31 -24.74 -10.64
C GLU A 106 29.58 -24.29 -11.38
N ASN A 107 30.41 -23.47 -10.73
CA ASN A 107 31.78 -23.27 -11.18
C ASN A 107 32.61 -24.46 -10.71
N GLU A 108 32.95 -25.28 -11.70
CA GLU A 108 33.92 -26.36 -11.69
C GLU A 108 35.29 -25.98 -11.08
N GLN A 109 35.87 -27.01 -10.47
CA GLN A 109 37.31 -27.33 -10.44
C GLN A 109 38.25 -26.40 -9.64
N TYR A 110 38.59 -26.86 -8.44
CA TYR A 110 39.98 -26.76 -7.96
C TYR A 110 40.61 -28.14 -8.08
N ASP A 111 41.48 -28.28 -9.08
CA ASP A 111 42.50 -29.31 -9.12
C ASP A 111 43.37 -29.20 -7.87
N ALA A 112 43.49 -30.28 -7.12
CA ALA A 112 44.46 -30.42 -6.06
C ALA A 112 45.61 -31.29 -6.58
N GLU A 113 46.66 -30.65 -7.09
CA GLU A 113 47.98 -31.28 -7.22
C GLU A 113 49.02 -30.54 -6.38
N GLU A 114 49.79 -31.38 -5.67
CA GLU A 114 51.17 -31.24 -5.18
C GLU A 114 51.51 -30.21 -4.09
N ASP A 115 51.81 -30.71 -2.89
CA ASP A 115 53.21 -30.93 -2.44
C ASP A 115 53.30 -32.04 -1.37
#